data_AF-A0A831YG16-F1
#
_entry.id   AF-A0A831YG16-F1
#
_cell.length_a   1.000
_cell.length_b   1.000
_cell.length_c   1.000
_cell.angle_alpha   90.00
_cell.angle_beta   90.00
_cell.angle_gamma   90.00
#
_symmetry.space_group_name_H-M   'P 1'
#
loop_
_entity.id
_entity.type
_entity.pdbx_description
1 polymer ?
#
loop_
_entity_poly.entity_id
_entity_poly.type
_entity_poly.pdbx_seq_one_letter_code
_entity_poly.pdbx_strand_id
1 'polypeptide(L)'
;MPASLEARTPIADALASLRAMVLPDVALQEALGDIEDFDVFAARTAEAARARGVALDAEPVRDLLYTRPEPPSIDGFTPSPGWLPAEVTQIDGRATITWLRFGRRRLTESFYDHALTRQRFLPFNRLLGVNTLLSDLETWAAALPALEPAGLIFHMSRCGSTLAAQMLAASPANVVLSEAAPINAVTRRTDLDDDAKACLLRAMVAALGQARNGEARLFLKLDCWHSRDLPLFRRAFPDTPWVFLYRDPVEVMVSQTRRRGIQMVPSLVPPATFGIDLPNGVPDDDYCARVLAAACEGAVRHYPAGGGRLVNYGQLPEALFTEILPHFGVAPSDAEALAMRAATVRDAKTPEQAFTSDVQDKQKAATPALRAICERRLAAVYDRLEALRAGQR
;
A
#
# COMPACT_ATOMS: atom_id res chain seq x y z
N MET A 1 25.99 -34.14 -43.91
CA MET A 1 25.61 -33.01 -43.05
C MET A 1 24.99 -33.58 -41.79
N PRO A 2 25.64 -33.53 -40.62
CA PRO A 2 24.92 -33.75 -39.38
C PRO A 2 24.23 -32.42 -39.01
N ALA A 3 22.92 -32.48 -38.81
CA ALA A 3 22.21 -31.41 -38.13
C ALA A 3 22.89 -31.22 -36.77
N SER A 4 23.40 -30.02 -36.50
CA SER A 4 23.92 -29.71 -35.17
C SER A 4 22.77 -29.90 -34.20
N LEU A 5 22.96 -30.77 -33.21
CA LEU A 5 22.19 -30.65 -31.97
C LEU A 5 22.54 -29.27 -31.42
N GLU A 6 21.72 -28.27 -31.71
CA GLU A 6 21.69 -27.05 -30.92
C GLU A 6 21.47 -27.50 -29.48
N ALA A 7 22.51 -27.36 -28.65
CA ALA A 7 22.44 -27.66 -27.26
C ALA A 7 21.37 -26.74 -26.65
N ARG A 8 20.15 -27.25 -26.49
CA ARG A 8 19.08 -26.55 -25.77
C ARG A 8 19.60 -26.26 -24.37
N THR A 9 19.85 -24.99 -24.07
CA THR A 9 20.22 -24.53 -22.72
C THR A 9 19.16 -25.04 -21.73
N PRO A 10 19.55 -25.76 -20.66
CA PRO A 10 18.61 -26.18 -19.62
C PRO A 10 17.83 -24.99 -19.04
N ILE A 11 16.58 -25.24 -18.61
CA ILE A 11 15.68 -24.17 -18.09
C ILE A 11 16.31 -23.41 -16.92
N ALA A 12 17.00 -24.10 -16.01
CA ALA A 12 17.69 -23.48 -14.88
C ALA A 12 18.85 -22.57 -15.33
N ASP A 13 19.63 -23.01 -16.32
CA ASP A 13 20.75 -22.25 -16.89
C ASP A 13 20.25 -21.03 -17.67
N ALA A 14 19.11 -21.16 -18.34
CA ALA A 14 18.45 -20.06 -19.05
C ALA A 14 17.98 -18.96 -18.09
N LEU A 15 17.34 -19.34 -16.96
CA LEU A 15 16.90 -18.37 -15.95
C LEU A 15 18.08 -17.70 -15.25
N ALA A 16 19.13 -18.45 -14.92
CA ALA A 16 20.34 -17.90 -14.32
C ALA A 16 21.04 -16.91 -15.26
N SER A 17 21.19 -17.28 -16.55
CA SER A 17 21.77 -16.42 -17.58
C SER A 17 20.95 -15.15 -17.79
N LEU A 18 19.62 -15.27 -17.82
CA LEU A 18 18.71 -14.13 -17.92
C LEU A 18 18.87 -13.16 -16.74
N ARG A 19 18.86 -13.68 -15.52
CA ARG A 19 19.02 -12.86 -14.29
C ARG A 19 20.38 -12.18 -14.25
N ALA A 20 21.46 -12.90 -14.54
CA ALA A 20 22.82 -12.35 -14.57
C ALA A 20 22.99 -11.24 -15.62
N MET A 21 22.28 -11.35 -16.75
CA MET A 21 22.29 -10.34 -17.80
C MET A 21 21.45 -9.10 -17.45
N VAL A 22 20.24 -9.28 -16.93
CA VAL A 22 19.26 -8.17 -16.82
C VAL A 22 19.34 -7.42 -15.49
N LEU A 23 19.54 -8.12 -14.37
CA LEU A 23 19.53 -7.49 -13.05
C LEU A 23 20.60 -6.39 -12.83
N PRO A 24 21.81 -6.45 -13.42
CA PRO A 24 22.77 -5.34 -13.32
C PRO A 24 22.59 -4.25 -14.40
N ASP A 25 21.81 -4.49 -15.47
CA ASP A 25 21.68 -3.58 -16.62
C ASP A 25 20.36 -2.79 -16.56
N VAL A 26 20.42 -1.56 -16.04
CA VAL A 26 19.26 -0.67 -15.91
C VAL A 26 18.58 -0.39 -17.26
N ALA A 27 19.34 -0.26 -18.34
CA ALA A 27 18.79 0.00 -19.66
C ALA A 27 17.98 -1.20 -20.19
N LEU A 28 18.43 -2.42 -19.91
CA LEU A 28 17.62 -3.62 -20.19
C LEU A 28 16.38 -3.72 -19.31
N GLN A 29 16.50 -3.36 -18.04
CA GLN A 29 15.34 -3.33 -17.14
C GLN A 29 14.26 -2.36 -17.65
N GLU A 30 14.66 -1.20 -18.16
CA GLU A 30 13.75 -0.24 -18.80
C GLU A 30 13.17 -0.77 -20.11
N ALA A 31 14.01 -1.33 -20.99
CA ALA A 31 13.58 -1.81 -22.30
C ALA A 31 12.61 -3.01 -22.22
N LEU A 32 12.74 -3.86 -21.20
CA LEU A 32 11.95 -5.08 -21.04
C LEU A 32 10.81 -4.95 -20.01
N GLY A 33 10.93 -4.02 -19.06
CA GLY A 33 10.13 -4.02 -17.84
C GLY A 33 8.63 -3.76 -18.03
N ASP A 34 8.25 -3.05 -19.09
CA ASP A 34 6.86 -2.65 -19.35
C ASP A 34 6.19 -3.49 -20.45
N ILE A 35 6.89 -4.53 -20.97
CA ILE A 35 6.34 -5.43 -21.98
C ILE A 35 5.35 -6.39 -21.31
N GLU A 36 4.08 -6.33 -21.73
CA GLU A 36 3.02 -7.18 -21.17
C GLU A 36 2.86 -8.51 -21.91
N ASP A 37 3.10 -8.52 -23.22
CA ASP A 37 2.95 -9.69 -24.08
C ASP A 37 4.13 -10.66 -23.93
N PHE A 38 3.83 -11.94 -23.73
CA PHE A 38 4.81 -12.97 -23.42
C PHE A 38 5.73 -13.27 -24.61
N ASP A 39 5.18 -13.28 -25.82
CA ASP A 39 5.93 -13.54 -27.05
C ASP A 39 6.85 -12.38 -27.37
N VAL A 40 6.35 -11.15 -27.25
CA VAL A 40 7.16 -9.94 -27.41
C VAL A 40 8.27 -9.90 -26.37
N PHE A 41 7.96 -10.17 -25.10
CA PHE A 41 8.98 -10.17 -24.03
C PHE A 41 10.08 -11.20 -24.31
N ALA A 42 9.69 -12.43 -24.68
CA ALA A 42 10.63 -13.50 -25.00
C ALA A 42 11.51 -13.15 -26.20
N ALA A 43 10.93 -12.62 -27.28
CA ALA A 43 11.65 -12.22 -28.48
C ALA A 43 12.65 -11.08 -28.20
N ARG A 44 12.23 -10.05 -27.47
CA ARG A 44 13.07 -8.89 -27.11
C ARG A 44 14.19 -9.27 -26.14
N THR A 45 13.91 -10.18 -25.21
CA THR A 45 14.92 -10.74 -24.31
C THR A 45 15.98 -11.52 -25.08
N ALA A 46 15.58 -12.36 -26.03
CA ALA A 46 16.52 -13.12 -26.86
C ALA A 46 17.34 -12.21 -27.80
N GLU A 47 16.74 -11.16 -28.35
CA GLU A 47 17.44 -10.12 -29.11
C GLU A 47 18.52 -9.45 -28.24
N ALA A 48 18.17 -9.03 -27.02
CA ALA A 48 19.09 -8.44 -26.06
C ALA A 48 20.23 -9.39 -25.65
N ALA A 49 19.92 -10.68 -25.49
CA ALA A 49 20.90 -11.72 -25.17
C ALA A 49 21.90 -11.94 -26.31
N ARG A 50 21.43 -12.08 -27.56
CA ARG A 50 22.31 -12.20 -28.73
C ARG A 50 23.22 -11.00 -28.90
N ALA A 51 22.71 -9.79 -28.70
CA ALA A 51 23.51 -8.57 -28.76
C ALA A 51 24.63 -8.51 -27.71
N ARG A 52 24.51 -9.29 -26.62
CA ARG A 52 25.48 -9.40 -25.52
C ARG A 52 26.29 -10.71 -25.57
N GLY A 53 26.16 -11.51 -26.62
CA GLY A 53 26.85 -12.79 -26.75
C GLY A 53 26.37 -13.87 -25.77
N VAL A 54 25.17 -13.72 -25.19
CA VAL A 54 24.56 -14.70 -24.28
C VAL A 54 23.70 -15.68 -25.10
N ALA A 55 23.95 -16.98 -24.95
CA ALA A 55 23.19 -18.04 -25.63
C ALA A 55 21.83 -18.28 -24.95
N LEU A 56 20.87 -17.40 -25.23
CA LEU A 56 19.51 -17.47 -24.71
C LEU A 56 18.49 -17.12 -25.80
N ASP A 57 17.71 -18.12 -26.22
CA ASP A 57 16.67 -17.98 -27.23
C ASP A 57 15.29 -17.69 -26.64
N ALA A 58 14.36 -17.28 -27.50
CA ALA A 58 13.01 -16.88 -27.08
C ALA A 58 12.18 -18.05 -26.53
N GLU A 59 12.34 -19.26 -27.07
CA GLU A 59 11.56 -20.44 -26.63
C GLU A 59 11.84 -20.77 -25.14
N PRO A 60 13.08 -20.93 -24.67
CA PRO A 60 13.37 -21.10 -23.24
C PRO A 60 12.83 -19.97 -22.34
N VAL A 61 12.91 -18.71 -22.79
CA VAL A 61 12.37 -17.57 -22.03
C VAL A 61 10.86 -17.66 -21.91
N ARG A 62 10.18 -18.03 -23.00
CA ARG A 62 8.72 -18.23 -23.00
C ARG A 62 8.33 -19.37 -22.06
N ASP A 63 9.02 -20.50 -22.10
CA ASP A 63 8.74 -21.64 -21.23
C ASP A 63 8.85 -21.25 -19.75
N LEU A 64 9.87 -20.47 -19.39
CA LEU A 64 10.05 -19.93 -18.04
C LEU A 64 8.86 -19.07 -17.57
N LEU A 65 8.21 -18.32 -18.47
CA LEU A 65 7.06 -17.49 -18.10
C LEU A 65 5.84 -18.29 -17.61
N TYR A 66 5.76 -19.58 -18.00
CA TYR A 66 4.70 -20.50 -17.58
C TYR A 66 5.04 -21.29 -16.31
N THR A 67 6.30 -21.34 -15.88
CA THR A 67 6.72 -22.07 -14.66
C THR A 67 6.59 -21.23 -13.38
N ARG A 68 6.60 -19.89 -13.49
CA ARG A 68 6.59 -18.94 -12.35
C ARG A 68 7.63 -19.29 -11.29
N PRO A 69 8.93 -19.18 -11.61
CA PRO A 69 9.99 -19.51 -10.67
C PRO A 69 9.93 -18.60 -9.45
N GLU A 70 10.37 -19.11 -8.30
CA GLU A 70 10.50 -18.29 -7.10
C GLU A 70 11.56 -17.19 -7.30
N PRO A 71 11.33 -15.97 -6.76
CA PRO A 71 12.35 -14.94 -6.65
C PRO A 71 13.58 -15.47 -5.89
N PRO A 72 14.80 -15.30 -6.41
CA PRO A 72 16.00 -15.74 -5.70
C PRO A 72 16.35 -14.73 -4.61
N SER A 73 16.92 -15.20 -3.51
CA SER A 73 17.63 -14.32 -2.56
C SER A 73 18.99 -13.96 -3.14
N ILE A 74 19.26 -12.67 -3.29
CA ILE A 74 20.54 -12.16 -3.80
C ILE A 74 21.18 -11.28 -2.74
N ASP A 75 22.21 -11.82 -2.08
CA ASP A 75 22.99 -11.09 -1.09
C ASP A 75 23.67 -9.87 -1.75
N GLY A 76 23.56 -8.70 -1.12
CA GLY A 76 24.16 -7.46 -1.62
C GLY A 76 23.47 -6.84 -2.83
N PHE A 77 22.35 -7.40 -3.32
CA PHE A 77 21.54 -6.70 -4.33
C PHE A 77 20.98 -5.41 -3.73
N THR A 78 21.30 -4.29 -4.36
CA THR A 78 20.75 -2.97 -4.02
C THR A 78 19.75 -2.59 -5.10
N PRO A 79 18.44 -2.60 -4.81
CA PRO A 79 17.42 -2.24 -5.79
C PRO A 79 17.63 -0.84 -6.34
N SER A 80 17.63 -0.71 -7.67
CA SER A 80 17.70 0.57 -8.36
C SER A 80 16.37 1.33 -8.26
N PRO A 81 16.34 2.64 -8.55
CA PRO A 81 15.10 3.39 -8.60
C PRO A 81 14.05 2.72 -9.50
N GLY A 82 12.82 2.60 -9.00
CA GLY A 82 11.74 1.91 -9.72
C GLY A 82 11.45 0.49 -9.25
N TRP A 83 12.30 -0.10 -8.42
CA TRP A 83 11.98 -1.34 -7.69
C TRP A 83 11.31 -0.99 -6.36
N LEU A 84 10.15 -1.58 -6.09
CA LEU A 84 9.40 -1.35 -4.86
C LEU A 84 9.25 -2.63 -4.03
N PRO A 85 9.22 -2.53 -2.69
CA PRO A 85 8.87 -3.64 -1.82
C PRO A 85 7.47 -4.16 -2.13
N ALA A 86 7.33 -5.46 -2.39
CA ALA A 86 6.04 -6.10 -2.62
C ALA A 86 5.48 -6.72 -1.34
N GLU A 87 6.31 -7.44 -0.60
CA GLU A 87 5.94 -8.12 0.62
C GLU A 87 7.17 -8.33 1.49
N VAL A 88 6.93 -8.57 2.78
CA VAL A 88 7.94 -9.02 3.73
C VAL A 88 7.53 -10.40 4.22
N THR A 89 8.40 -11.38 4.03
CA THR A 89 8.17 -12.79 4.37
C THR A 89 9.31 -13.34 5.22
N GLN A 90 9.15 -14.56 5.72
CA GLN A 90 10.22 -15.31 6.38
C GLN A 90 10.72 -16.37 5.41
N ILE A 91 11.99 -16.31 5.04
CA ILE A 91 12.68 -17.31 4.23
C ILE A 91 13.86 -17.81 5.05
N ASP A 92 13.91 -19.12 5.30
CA ASP A 92 14.94 -19.76 6.14
C ASP A 92 15.13 -19.09 7.52
N GLY A 93 14.02 -18.68 8.14
CA GLY A 93 14.01 -18.02 9.45
C GLY A 93 14.53 -16.57 9.45
N ARG A 94 14.74 -15.97 8.27
CA ARG A 94 15.15 -14.57 8.12
C ARG A 94 14.05 -13.76 7.46
N ALA A 95 13.86 -12.53 7.95
CA ALA A 95 12.93 -11.59 7.33
C ALA A 95 13.50 -11.09 6.00
N THR A 96 12.78 -11.31 4.91
CA THR A 96 13.17 -10.94 3.54
C THR A 96 12.14 -10.03 2.91
N ILE A 97 12.60 -9.14 2.04
CA ILE A 97 11.75 -8.29 1.21
C ILE A 97 11.75 -8.85 -0.20
N THR A 98 10.57 -9.14 -0.74
CA THR A 98 10.42 -9.40 -2.18
C THR A 98 10.31 -8.06 -2.90
N TRP A 99 11.12 -7.87 -3.95
CA TRP A 99 11.14 -6.67 -4.79
C TRP A 99 10.54 -6.96 -6.15
N LEU A 100 9.66 -6.05 -6.60
CA LEU A 100 9.14 -6.06 -7.95
C LEU A 100 9.48 -4.73 -8.63
N ARG A 101 9.80 -4.81 -9.92
CA ARG A 101 10.02 -3.62 -10.73
C ARG A 101 8.69 -3.00 -11.12
N PHE A 102 8.55 -1.72 -10.79
CA PHE A 102 7.48 -0.85 -11.26
C PHE A 102 7.92 0.17 -12.29
N GLY A 103 9.23 0.43 -12.40
CA GLY A 103 9.76 1.46 -13.30
C GLY A 103 9.13 2.82 -12.98
N ARG A 104 8.57 3.46 -14.02
CA ARG A 104 7.94 4.79 -13.93
C ARG A 104 6.43 4.73 -13.70
N ARG A 105 5.86 3.54 -13.50
CA ARG A 105 4.42 3.38 -13.30
C ARG A 105 3.97 4.05 -12.00
N ARG A 106 3.02 4.98 -12.12
CA ARG A 106 2.37 5.65 -10.99
C ARG A 106 1.50 4.68 -10.19
N LEU A 107 1.39 4.93 -8.88
CA LEU A 107 0.49 4.20 -7.98
C LEU A 107 -0.85 4.94 -7.94
N THR A 108 -1.81 4.48 -8.76
CA THR A 108 -3.12 5.14 -8.91
C THR A 108 -4.28 4.26 -8.43
N GLU A 109 -4.00 2.99 -8.16
CA GLU A 109 -4.99 2.03 -7.68
C GLU A 109 -5.45 2.34 -6.24
N SER A 110 -6.67 1.91 -5.89
CA SER A 110 -7.28 2.17 -4.57
C SER A 110 -6.47 1.61 -3.39
N PHE A 111 -5.68 0.56 -3.63
CA PHE A 111 -4.85 -0.16 -2.67
C PHE A 111 -3.54 -0.58 -3.33
N TYR A 112 -2.46 -0.61 -2.57
CA TYR A 112 -1.14 -1.03 -3.07
C TYR A 112 -1.14 -2.47 -3.60
N ASP A 113 -1.89 -3.37 -2.96
CA ASP A 113 -2.05 -4.76 -3.40
C ASP A 113 -2.67 -4.90 -4.79
N HIS A 114 -3.53 -3.95 -5.20
CA HIS A 114 -4.08 -3.94 -6.56
C HIS A 114 -2.99 -3.60 -7.58
N ALA A 115 -2.10 -2.65 -7.24
CA ALA A 115 -0.94 -2.33 -8.07
C ALA A 115 0.01 -3.54 -8.16
N LEU A 116 0.28 -4.21 -7.02
CA LEU A 116 1.10 -5.42 -6.98
C LEU A 116 0.51 -6.56 -7.81
N THR A 117 -0.81 -6.75 -7.76
CA THR A 117 -1.49 -7.79 -8.53
C THR A 117 -1.14 -7.66 -10.00
N ARG A 118 -1.29 -6.47 -10.59
CA ARG A 118 -0.90 -6.22 -11.99
C ARG A 118 0.60 -6.45 -12.22
N GLN A 119 1.45 -5.92 -11.35
CA GLN A 119 2.90 -6.01 -11.54
C GLN A 119 3.42 -7.45 -11.48
N ARG A 120 2.83 -8.31 -10.64
CA ARG A 120 3.17 -9.75 -10.58
C ARG A 120 2.87 -10.50 -11.88
N PHE A 121 1.95 -10.00 -12.70
CA PHE A 121 1.62 -10.63 -13.98
C PHE A 121 2.55 -10.23 -15.13
N LEU A 122 3.29 -9.13 -15.00
CA LEU A 122 4.25 -8.72 -16.03
C LEU A 122 5.33 -9.78 -16.24
N PRO A 123 5.64 -10.15 -17.49
CA PRO A 123 6.70 -11.09 -17.84
C PRO A 123 8.02 -10.84 -17.08
N PHE A 124 8.43 -9.57 -17.01
CA PHE A 124 9.62 -9.14 -16.30
C PHE A 124 9.61 -9.61 -14.83
N ASN A 125 8.57 -9.25 -14.09
CA ASN A 125 8.47 -9.53 -12.65
C ASN A 125 8.26 -11.02 -12.33
N ARG A 126 7.73 -11.81 -13.29
CA ARG A 126 7.64 -13.27 -13.13
C ARG A 126 9.01 -13.94 -13.06
N LEU A 127 10.01 -13.40 -13.75
CA LEU A 127 11.33 -14.03 -13.86
C LEU A 127 12.40 -13.31 -13.04
N LEU A 128 12.26 -12.00 -12.88
CA LEU A 128 13.30 -11.11 -12.36
C LEU A 128 12.95 -10.48 -11.02
N GLY A 129 11.81 -10.82 -10.39
CA GLY A 129 11.61 -10.49 -8.98
C GLY A 129 12.76 -11.05 -8.13
N VAL A 130 13.17 -10.33 -7.09
CA VAL A 130 14.31 -10.71 -6.23
C VAL A 130 13.99 -10.53 -4.76
N ASN A 131 14.66 -11.30 -3.90
CA ASN A 131 14.57 -11.16 -2.46
C ASN A 131 15.88 -10.56 -1.91
N THR A 132 15.74 -9.64 -0.95
CA THR A 132 16.85 -9.14 -0.13
C THR A 132 16.54 -9.35 1.34
N LEU A 133 17.54 -9.33 2.21
CA LEU A 133 17.29 -9.31 3.65
C LEU A 133 16.64 -7.98 4.04
N LEU A 134 15.67 -8.02 4.96
CA LEU A 134 15.06 -6.82 5.52
C LEU A 134 16.06 -6.00 6.34
N SER A 135 17.04 -6.66 6.96
CA SER A 135 18.12 -6.00 7.71
C SER A 135 19.00 -5.10 6.84
N ASP A 136 19.08 -5.38 5.54
CA ASP A 136 19.95 -4.62 4.65
C ASP A 136 19.31 -3.31 4.21
N LEU A 137 17.98 -3.20 4.31
CA LEU A 137 17.18 -2.08 3.80
C LEU A 137 17.69 -0.72 4.25
N GLU A 138 18.02 -0.58 5.54
CA GLU A 138 18.51 0.68 6.11
C GLU A 138 19.85 1.12 5.50
N THR A 139 20.68 0.18 5.06
CA THR A 139 22.02 0.44 4.54
C THR A 139 21.99 1.21 3.22
N TRP A 140 20.97 0.99 2.41
CA TRP A 140 20.90 1.54 1.05
C TRP A 140 19.63 2.32 0.74
N ALA A 141 18.63 2.35 1.63
CA ALA A 141 17.43 3.18 1.44
C ALA A 141 17.76 4.67 1.24
N ALA A 142 18.86 5.16 1.83
CA ALA A 142 19.33 6.54 1.65
C ALA A 142 19.80 6.86 0.21
N ALA A 143 20.12 5.86 -0.60
CA ALA A 143 20.51 6.04 -2.00
C ALA A 143 19.31 6.11 -2.96
N LEU A 144 18.10 5.87 -2.47
CA LEU A 144 16.88 5.93 -3.28
C LEU A 144 16.39 7.38 -3.40
N PRO A 145 15.71 7.75 -4.50
CA PRO A 145 15.08 9.06 -4.66
C PRO A 145 13.79 9.15 -3.84
N ALA A 146 13.93 8.98 -2.52
CA ALA A 146 12.83 8.93 -1.57
C ALA A 146 12.22 10.32 -1.35
N LEU A 147 10.90 10.38 -1.27
CA LEU A 147 10.16 11.54 -0.81
C LEU A 147 9.86 11.38 0.68
N GLU A 148 10.01 12.45 1.44
CA GLU A 148 9.47 12.51 2.80
C GLU A 148 7.93 12.58 2.76
N PRO A 149 7.21 11.92 3.68
CA PRO A 149 5.77 12.04 3.78
C PRO A 149 5.31 13.48 4.01
N ALA A 150 4.51 14.01 3.10
CA ALA A 150 3.83 15.29 3.24
C ALA A 150 2.56 15.18 4.12
N GLY A 151 2.01 13.96 4.26
CA GLY A 151 0.86 13.73 5.13
C GLY A 151 0.55 12.27 5.37
N LEU A 152 0.12 11.95 6.59
CA LEU A 152 -0.37 10.62 6.98
C LEU A 152 -1.90 10.64 7.09
N ILE A 153 -2.57 9.64 6.51
CA ILE A 153 -4.02 9.49 6.53
C ILE A 153 -4.35 8.21 7.31
N PHE A 154 -4.65 8.39 8.59
CA PHE A 154 -5.27 7.37 9.43
C PHE A 154 -6.78 7.39 9.25
N HIS A 155 -7.44 6.30 9.61
CA HIS A 155 -8.89 6.23 9.44
C HIS A 155 -9.57 5.14 10.27
N MET A 156 -10.87 5.31 10.54
CA MET A 156 -11.65 4.31 11.27
C MET A 156 -12.05 3.07 10.43
N SER A 157 -11.95 3.15 9.10
CA SER A 157 -12.52 2.23 8.08
C SER A 157 -13.90 2.66 7.55
N ARG A 158 -14.13 2.45 6.23
CA ARG A 158 -15.39 2.78 5.50
C ARG A 158 -15.86 4.24 5.67
N CYS A 159 -14.93 5.16 5.87
CA CYS A 159 -15.18 6.58 6.16
C CYS A 159 -14.68 7.53 5.06
N GLY A 160 -14.49 7.04 3.83
CA GLY A 160 -13.99 7.86 2.72
C GLY A 160 -12.46 8.01 2.63
N SER A 161 -11.67 7.25 3.40
CA SER A 161 -10.21 7.27 3.26
C SER A 161 -9.73 6.90 1.87
N THR A 162 -10.34 5.89 1.23
CA THR A 162 -10.03 5.54 -0.17
C THR A 162 -10.36 6.69 -1.13
N LEU A 163 -11.45 7.44 -0.90
CA LEU A 163 -11.79 8.62 -1.71
C LEU A 163 -10.70 9.69 -1.60
N ALA A 164 -10.28 10.05 -0.38
CA ALA A 164 -9.21 11.01 -0.17
C ALA A 164 -7.90 10.59 -0.86
N ALA A 165 -7.52 9.31 -0.74
CA ALA A 165 -6.34 8.78 -1.41
C ALA A 165 -6.45 8.81 -2.94
N GLN A 166 -7.62 8.49 -3.51
CA GLN A 166 -7.85 8.53 -4.96
C GLN A 166 -7.84 9.96 -5.51
N MET A 167 -8.42 10.92 -4.78
CA MET A 167 -8.31 12.33 -5.11
C MET A 167 -6.84 12.76 -5.12
N LEU A 168 -6.07 12.47 -4.07
CA LEU A 168 -4.63 12.76 -4.03
C LEU A 168 -3.86 12.10 -5.17
N ALA A 169 -4.16 10.84 -5.50
CA ALA A 169 -3.51 10.09 -6.57
C ALA A 169 -3.85 10.61 -7.97
N ALA A 170 -4.88 11.45 -8.12
CA ALA A 170 -5.24 12.06 -9.40
C ALA A 170 -4.20 13.11 -9.85
N SER A 171 -3.47 13.74 -8.93
CA SER A 171 -2.36 14.62 -9.30
C SER A 171 -1.10 13.83 -9.67
N PRO A 172 -0.47 14.09 -10.83
CA PRO A 172 0.78 13.47 -11.22
C PRO A 172 1.97 13.85 -10.33
N ALA A 173 1.86 14.92 -9.54
CA ALA A 173 2.90 15.34 -8.60
C ALA A 173 2.92 14.50 -7.30
N ASN A 174 1.97 13.58 -7.13
CA ASN A 174 1.81 12.80 -5.90
C ASN A 174 2.14 11.33 -6.09
N VAL A 175 2.91 10.79 -5.15
CA VAL A 175 2.92 9.36 -4.80
C VAL A 175 1.93 9.16 -3.66
N VAL A 176 0.99 8.23 -3.82
CA VAL A 176 0.03 7.86 -2.77
C VAL A 176 0.19 6.38 -2.46
N LEU A 177 0.71 6.08 -1.27
CA LEU A 177 0.80 4.72 -0.75
C LEU A 177 -0.47 4.41 0.03
N SER A 178 -1.29 3.50 -0.49
CA SER A 178 -2.58 3.14 0.10
C SER A 178 -2.55 1.73 0.66
N GLU A 179 -2.47 1.61 1.99
CA GLU A 179 -2.50 0.35 2.75
C GLU A 179 -1.42 -0.62 2.27
N ALA A 180 -0.16 -0.16 2.20
CA ALA A 180 0.95 -0.97 1.72
C ALA A 180 1.36 -2.02 2.75
N ALA A 181 1.16 -3.31 2.44
CA ALA A 181 1.50 -4.43 3.31
C ALA A 181 2.93 -4.43 3.89
N PRO A 182 3.99 -3.99 3.16
CA PRO A 182 5.33 -3.91 3.73
C PRO A 182 5.45 -2.94 4.93
N ILE A 183 4.64 -1.87 4.99
CA ILE A 183 4.58 -0.98 6.16
C ILE A 183 4.03 -1.75 7.37
N ASN A 184 2.93 -2.47 7.17
CA ASN A 184 2.30 -3.28 8.20
C ASN A 184 3.23 -4.41 8.71
N ALA A 185 4.10 -4.95 7.85
CA ALA A 185 5.08 -5.94 8.28
C ALA A 185 6.12 -5.37 9.25
N VAL A 186 6.50 -4.10 9.09
CA VAL A 186 7.42 -3.42 10.01
C VAL A 186 6.74 -3.13 11.35
N THR A 187 5.52 -2.56 11.34
CA THR A 187 4.80 -2.19 12.57
C THR A 187 4.52 -3.40 13.47
N ARG A 188 4.31 -4.58 12.88
CA ARG A 188 4.04 -5.85 13.56
C ARG A 188 5.25 -6.57 14.14
N ARG A 189 6.48 -6.12 13.87
CA ARG A 189 7.69 -6.74 14.45
C ARG A 189 7.61 -6.69 15.97
N THR A 190 7.88 -7.79 16.66
CA THR A 190 7.88 -7.84 18.13
C THR A 190 9.27 -8.04 18.71
N ASP A 191 10.23 -8.32 17.84
CA ASP A 191 11.65 -8.51 18.10
C ASP A 191 12.47 -7.21 18.01
N LEU A 192 11.82 -6.08 17.67
CA LEU A 192 12.42 -4.75 17.59
C LEU A 192 11.79 -3.83 18.65
N ASP A 193 12.60 -2.95 19.23
CA ASP A 193 12.11 -1.82 20.02
C ASP A 193 11.54 -0.70 19.13
N ASP A 194 10.94 0.32 19.75
CA ASP A 194 10.27 1.40 19.03
C ASP A 194 11.23 2.26 18.18
N ASP A 195 12.50 2.41 18.60
CA ASP A 195 13.49 3.21 17.86
C ASP A 195 13.97 2.45 16.63
N ALA A 196 14.30 1.17 16.77
CA ALA A 196 14.64 0.29 15.66
C ALA A 196 13.48 0.16 14.67
N LYS A 197 12.23 0.03 15.15
CA LYS A 197 11.05 0.07 14.27
C LYS A 197 10.91 1.39 13.54
N ALA A 198 11.15 2.52 14.19
CA ALA A 198 11.04 3.82 13.56
C ALA A 198 12.11 4.00 12.46
N CYS A 199 13.35 3.54 12.70
CA CYS A 199 14.40 3.50 11.68
C CYS A 199 14.01 2.64 10.48
N LEU A 200 13.57 1.40 10.73
CA LEU A 200 13.16 0.49 9.67
C LEU A 200 11.92 1.00 8.92
N LEU A 201 10.99 1.64 9.61
CA LEU A 201 9.80 2.24 9.01
C LEU A 201 10.17 3.39 8.07
N ARG A 202 11.10 4.27 8.46
CA ARG A 202 11.64 5.30 7.56
C ARG A 202 12.25 4.69 6.31
N ALA A 203 13.07 3.65 6.46
CA ALA A 203 13.72 2.98 5.33
C ALA A 203 12.69 2.30 4.40
N MET A 204 11.66 1.66 4.95
CA MET A 204 10.57 1.05 4.18
C MET A 204 9.73 2.08 3.43
N VAL A 205 9.39 3.20 4.08
CA VAL A 205 8.66 4.30 3.44
C VAL A 205 9.51 4.97 2.37
N ALA A 206 10.80 5.17 2.60
CA ALA A 206 11.73 5.69 1.59
C ALA A 206 11.78 4.77 0.35
N ALA A 207 11.81 3.45 0.56
CA ALA A 207 11.79 2.48 -0.52
C ALA A 207 10.47 2.44 -1.30
N LEU A 208 9.33 2.57 -0.63
CA LEU A 208 8.02 2.60 -1.30
C LEU A 208 7.72 3.96 -1.96
N GLY A 209 8.17 5.04 -1.33
CA GLY A 209 7.83 6.43 -1.62
C GLY A 209 8.76 7.12 -2.60
N GLN A 210 9.40 6.36 -3.48
CA GLN A 210 10.33 6.90 -4.48
C GLN A 210 9.62 7.83 -5.48
N ALA A 211 10.23 8.99 -5.76
CA ALA A 211 9.91 9.80 -6.92
C ALA A 211 10.47 9.12 -8.18
N ARG A 212 9.58 8.66 -9.06
CA ARG A 212 9.95 7.80 -10.21
C ARG A 212 9.52 8.39 -11.55
N ASN A 213 8.60 9.34 -11.53
CA ASN A 213 8.03 9.97 -12.70
C ASN A 213 7.77 11.48 -12.49
N GLY A 214 8.63 12.13 -11.70
CA GLY A 214 8.54 13.58 -11.42
C GLY A 214 7.60 13.95 -10.28
N GLU A 215 7.21 12.98 -9.44
CA GLU A 215 6.45 13.27 -8.22
C GLU A 215 7.27 14.10 -7.23
N ALA A 216 6.60 14.98 -6.49
CA ALA A 216 7.21 15.88 -5.52
C ALA A 216 6.65 15.70 -4.10
N ARG A 217 5.57 14.92 -3.93
CA ARG A 217 4.89 14.76 -2.64
C ARG A 217 4.49 13.32 -2.41
N LEU A 218 4.65 12.86 -1.17
CA LEU A 218 4.27 11.52 -0.73
C LEU A 218 3.15 11.58 0.31
N PHE A 219 2.10 10.79 0.12
CA PHE A 219 1.02 10.62 1.09
C PHE A 219 0.84 9.16 1.44
N LEU A 220 0.68 8.87 2.74
CA LEU A 220 0.49 7.51 3.24
C LEU A 220 -0.94 7.38 3.76
N LYS A 221 -1.80 6.69 3.03
CA LYS A 221 -3.04 6.14 3.58
C LYS A 221 -2.72 4.81 4.25
N LEU A 222 -2.86 4.79 5.57
CA LEU A 222 -2.49 3.65 6.40
C LEU A 222 -3.71 2.78 6.69
N ASP A 223 -3.50 1.48 6.92
CA ASP A 223 -4.56 0.60 7.42
C ASP A 223 -5.21 1.13 8.70
N CYS A 224 -6.48 0.80 8.92
CA CYS A 224 -7.25 1.39 10.03
C CYS A 224 -6.64 1.08 11.41
N TRP A 225 -5.98 -0.07 11.56
CA TRP A 225 -5.32 -0.44 12.82
C TRP A 225 -4.06 0.38 13.13
N HIS A 226 -3.42 0.98 12.13
CA HIS A 226 -2.24 1.83 12.35
C HIS A 226 -2.54 3.09 13.17
N SER A 227 -3.81 3.48 13.34
CA SER A 227 -4.21 4.51 14.31
C SER A 227 -3.75 4.20 15.73
N ARG A 228 -3.55 2.92 16.08
CA ARG A 228 -3.00 2.48 17.36
C ARG A 228 -1.47 2.57 17.40
N ASP A 229 -0.83 2.53 16.25
CA ASP A 229 0.62 2.66 16.05
C ASP A 229 1.01 4.12 15.76
N LEU A 230 0.09 5.07 15.91
CA LEU A 230 0.32 6.49 15.65
C LEU A 230 1.59 7.04 16.34
N PRO A 231 1.91 6.67 17.61
CA PRO A 231 3.18 7.07 18.24
C PRO A 231 4.43 6.61 17.47
N LEU A 232 4.40 5.41 16.88
CA LEU A 232 5.50 4.89 16.06
C LEU A 232 5.65 5.70 14.77
N PHE A 233 4.55 6.02 14.09
CA PHE A 233 4.57 6.85 12.89
C PHE A 233 5.09 8.27 13.17
N ARG A 234 4.70 8.87 14.30
CA ARG A 234 5.24 10.17 14.73
C ARG A 234 6.72 10.10 15.13
N ARG A 235 7.16 8.98 15.70
CA ARG A 235 8.58 8.78 15.99
C ARG A 235 9.39 8.64 14.70
N ALA A 236 8.84 7.98 13.69
CA ALA A 236 9.46 7.85 12.38
C ALA A 236 9.45 9.17 11.59
N PHE A 237 8.35 9.92 11.63
CA PHE A 237 8.12 11.16 10.88
C PHE A 237 7.58 12.26 11.79
N PRO A 238 8.43 12.88 12.63
CA PRO A 238 7.99 13.82 13.66
C PRO A 238 7.36 15.10 13.11
N ASP A 239 7.79 15.52 11.92
CA ASP A 239 7.33 16.76 11.28
C ASP A 239 6.16 16.53 10.31
N THR A 240 5.77 15.27 10.05
CA THR A 240 4.69 14.98 9.11
C THR A 240 3.32 15.14 9.79
N PRO A 241 2.46 16.04 9.29
CA PRO A 241 1.10 16.19 9.79
C PRO A 241 0.24 14.96 9.46
N TRP A 242 -0.77 14.70 10.29
CA TRP A 242 -1.67 13.56 10.09
C TRP A 242 -3.13 13.95 10.15
N VAL A 243 -3.98 13.19 9.46
CA VAL A 243 -5.43 13.27 9.59
C VAL A 243 -6.00 11.94 10.04
N PHE A 244 -7.10 11.98 10.79
CA PHE A 244 -7.93 10.81 11.05
C PHE A 244 -9.32 11.02 10.43
N LEU A 245 -9.63 10.19 9.44
CA LEU A 245 -10.92 10.19 8.76
C LEU A 245 -11.90 9.25 9.48
N TYR A 246 -13.10 9.73 9.74
CA TYR A 246 -14.13 8.96 10.44
C TYR A 246 -15.53 9.29 9.91
N ARG A 247 -16.54 8.51 10.28
CA ARG A 247 -17.92 8.58 9.76
C ARG A 247 -18.88 8.12 10.85
N ASP A 248 -20.16 8.44 10.69
CA ASP A 248 -21.23 7.90 11.52
C ASP A 248 -21.07 6.37 11.74
N PRO A 249 -21.01 5.90 13.00
CA PRO A 249 -20.76 4.50 13.31
C PRO A 249 -21.79 3.52 12.74
N VAL A 250 -23.06 3.93 12.67
CA VAL A 250 -24.15 3.10 12.14
C VAL A 250 -23.93 2.84 10.66
N GLU A 251 -23.55 3.88 9.91
CA GLU A 251 -23.28 3.77 8.47
C GLU A 251 -22.07 2.88 8.18
N VAL A 252 -21.03 2.98 9.01
CA VAL A 252 -19.85 2.10 8.91
C VAL A 252 -20.22 0.66 9.24
N MET A 253 -20.99 0.42 10.30
CA MET A 253 -21.43 -0.92 10.68
C MET A 253 -22.31 -1.57 9.61
N VAL A 254 -23.27 -0.85 9.03
CA VAL A 254 -24.07 -1.36 7.89
C VAL A 254 -23.18 -1.69 6.69
N SER A 255 -22.13 -0.90 6.44
CA SER A 255 -21.17 -1.23 5.38
C SER A 255 -20.42 -2.54 5.66
N GLN A 256 -20.08 -2.83 6.92
CA GLN A 256 -19.35 -4.04 7.28
C GLN A 256 -20.25 -5.28 7.28
N THR A 257 -21.52 -5.16 7.66
CA THR A 257 -22.48 -6.27 7.58
C THR A 257 -22.77 -6.67 6.14
N ARG A 258 -22.86 -5.70 5.20
CA ARG A 258 -23.02 -5.98 3.76
C ARG A 258 -21.79 -6.62 3.14
N ARG A 259 -20.59 -6.12 3.48
CA ARG A 259 -19.32 -6.64 2.97
C ARG A 259 -18.22 -6.40 3.98
N ARG A 260 -17.81 -7.45 4.69
CA ARG A 260 -16.73 -7.38 5.68
C ARG A 260 -15.41 -7.00 5.01
N GLY A 261 -14.69 -6.05 5.62
CA GLY A 261 -13.27 -5.82 5.30
C GLY A 261 -12.37 -6.84 6.00
N ILE A 262 -11.13 -6.98 5.52
CA ILE A 262 -10.14 -7.95 6.05
C ILE A 262 -9.88 -7.77 7.55
N GLN A 263 -9.94 -6.54 8.05
CA GLN A 263 -9.78 -6.19 9.46
C GLN A 263 -10.86 -6.83 10.37
N MET A 264 -11.98 -7.25 9.79
CA MET A 264 -13.08 -7.90 10.50
C MET A 264 -12.95 -9.43 10.49
N VAL A 265 -11.88 -9.98 9.91
CA VAL A 265 -11.67 -11.42 9.73
C VAL A 265 -10.49 -11.87 10.62
N PRO A 266 -10.74 -12.51 11.78
CA PRO A 266 -9.71 -12.88 12.75
C PRO A 266 -8.57 -13.75 12.18
N SER A 267 -8.85 -14.59 11.17
CA SER A 267 -7.84 -15.43 10.52
C SER A 267 -6.90 -14.67 9.60
N LEU A 268 -7.28 -13.48 9.13
CA LEU A 268 -6.44 -12.62 8.30
C LEU A 268 -5.78 -11.52 9.13
N VAL A 269 -6.52 -10.92 10.06
CA VAL A 269 -6.02 -9.91 10.99
C VAL A 269 -6.32 -10.36 12.42
N PRO A 270 -5.30 -10.81 13.19
CA PRO A 270 -5.51 -11.32 14.53
C PRO A 270 -6.18 -10.29 15.46
N PRO A 271 -7.17 -10.68 16.29
CA PRO A 271 -7.86 -9.78 17.24
C PRO A 271 -6.91 -9.01 18.17
N ALA A 272 -5.78 -9.61 18.53
CA ALA A 272 -4.73 -8.97 19.33
C ALA A 272 -4.18 -7.67 18.70
N THR A 273 -4.24 -7.51 17.37
CA THR A 273 -3.92 -6.25 16.65
C THR A 273 -4.73 -5.08 17.22
N PHE A 274 -5.99 -5.33 17.59
CA PHE A 274 -6.91 -4.34 18.13
C PHE A 274 -6.94 -4.31 19.67
N GLY A 275 -6.12 -5.12 20.33
CA GLY A 275 -6.21 -5.35 21.79
C GLY A 275 -7.50 -6.05 22.18
N ILE A 276 -8.04 -6.87 21.29
CA ILE A 276 -9.30 -7.61 21.48
C ILE A 276 -8.95 -9.06 21.77
N ASP A 277 -9.48 -9.58 22.87
CA ASP A 277 -9.54 -11.02 23.09
C ASP A 277 -10.83 -11.59 22.48
N LEU A 278 -10.68 -12.72 21.78
CA LEU A 278 -11.76 -13.45 21.11
C LEU A 278 -11.45 -14.97 21.10
N PRO A 279 -11.33 -15.62 22.27
CA PRO A 279 -11.02 -17.05 22.32
C PRO A 279 -12.26 -17.84 21.94
N ASN A 280 -12.18 -18.65 20.87
CA ASN A 280 -13.27 -19.49 20.36
C ASN A 280 -14.56 -18.72 19.96
N GLY A 281 -14.48 -17.39 19.83
CA GLY A 281 -15.61 -16.55 19.47
C GLY A 281 -15.83 -16.49 17.96
N VAL A 282 -17.10 -16.43 17.55
CA VAL A 282 -17.47 -16.09 16.17
C VAL A 282 -17.35 -14.57 16.00
N PRO A 283 -16.71 -14.05 14.93
CA PRO A 283 -16.65 -12.61 14.68
C PRO A 283 -18.05 -12.10 14.32
N ASP A 284 -18.84 -11.69 15.30
CA ASP A 284 -20.17 -11.13 15.12
C ASP A 284 -20.12 -9.60 14.92
N ASP A 285 -21.29 -8.95 14.93
CA ASP A 285 -21.37 -7.50 14.79
C ASP A 285 -20.83 -6.76 16.03
N ASP A 286 -20.86 -7.38 17.22
CA ASP A 286 -20.24 -6.81 18.42
C ASP A 286 -18.71 -6.81 18.30
N TYR A 287 -18.11 -7.88 17.79
CA TYR A 287 -16.70 -7.94 17.44
C TYR A 287 -16.32 -6.86 16.42
N CYS A 288 -17.09 -6.72 15.33
CA CYS A 288 -16.83 -5.70 14.32
C CYS A 288 -16.87 -4.29 14.93
N ALA A 289 -17.83 -4.02 15.82
CA ALA A 289 -17.91 -2.74 16.51
C ALA A 289 -16.71 -2.49 17.46
N ARG A 290 -16.23 -3.53 18.16
CA ARG A 290 -15.01 -3.43 18.99
C ARG A 290 -13.76 -3.13 18.15
N VAL A 291 -13.64 -3.73 16.96
CA VAL A 291 -12.54 -3.43 16.01
C VAL A 291 -12.54 -1.95 15.60
N LEU A 292 -13.71 -1.42 15.21
CA LEU A 292 -13.86 -0.01 14.85
C LEU A 292 -13.57 0.92 16.04
N ALA A 293 -14.06 0.56 17.24
CA ALA A 293 -13.82 1.33 18.45
C ALA A 293 -12.32 1.40 18.77
N ALA A 294 -11.60 0.28 18.61
CA ALA A 294 -10.16 0.22 18.82
C ALA A 294 -9.37 1.12 17.85
N ALA A 295 -9.82 1.26 16.59
CA ALA A 295 -9.23 2.19 15.64
C ALA A 295 -9.50 3.66 16.02
N CYS A 296 -10.75 4.00 16.37
CA CYS A 296 -11.10 5.34 16.81
C CYS A 296 -10.37 5.76 18.10
N GLU A 297 -10.28 4.86 19.08
CA GLU A 297 -9.57 5.12 20.35
C GLU A 297 -8.07 5.35 20.15
N GLY A 298 -7.46 4.72 19.14
CA GLY A 298 -6.07 5.00 18.76
C GLY A 298 -5.87 6.48 18.43
N ALA A 299 -6.72 7.04 17.56
CA ALA A 299 -6.67 8.46 17.21
C ALA A 299 -7.00 9.36 18.39
N VAL A 300 -8.10 9.09 19.12
CA VAL A 300 -8.53 9.92 20.26
C VAL A 300 -7.46 9.98 21.35
N ARG A 301 -6.79 8.87 21.65
CA ARG A 301 -5.75 8.79 22.67
C ARG A 301 -4.55 9.69 22.35
N HIS A 302 -4.16 9.76 21.08
CA HIS A 302 -2.94 10.45 20.67
C HIS A 302 -3.18 11.83 20.08
N TYR A 303 -4.42 12.20 19.78
CA TYR A 303 -4.81 13.52 19.31
C TYR A 303 -4.27 14.68 20.18
N PRO A 304 -4.31 14.63 21.53
CA PRO A 304 -3.79 15.71 22.37
C PRO A 304 -2.29 16.00 22.20
N ALA A 305 -1.50 15.08 21.63
CA ALA A 305 -0.09 15.30 21.33
C ALA A 305 0.14 16.24 20.12
N GLY A 306 -0.92 16.77 19.50
CA GLY A 306 -0.87 17.74 18.41
C GLY A 306 -0.59 17.13 17.04
N GLY A 307 -0.31 17.95 16.03
CA GLY A 307 0.07 17.51 14.68
C GLY A 307 -1.02 16.77 13.89
N GLY A 308 -2.24 16.68 14.43
CA GLY A 308 -3.35 15.91 13.87
C GLY A 308 -4.57 16.76 13.55
N ARG A 309 -5.33 16.38 12.52
CA ARG A 309 -6.68 16.89 12.22
C ARG A 309 -7.70 15.76 12.14
N LEU A 310 -8.95 16.02 12.53
CA LEU A 310 -10.05 15.05 12.53
C LEU A 310 -11.04 15.51 11.46
N VAL A 311 -11.41 14.62 10.55
CA VAL A 311 -12.31 14.97 9.46
C VAL A 311 -13.42 13.94 9.37
N ASN A 312 -14.65 14.39 9.53
CA ASN A 312 -15.83 13.55 9.37
C ASN A 312 -16.12 13.39 7.87
N TYR A 313 -16.55 12.19 7.47
CA TYR A 313 -16.96 11.87 6.10
C TYR A 313 -17.99 12.84 5.54
N GLY A 314 -18.88 13.39 6.38
CA GLY A 314 -19.85 14.40 5.96
C GLY A 314 -19.22 15.70 5.44
N GLN A 315 -17.94 15.95 5.71
CA GLN A 315 -17.19 17.09 5.18
C GLN A 315 -16.47 16.77 3.85
N LEU A 316 -16.38 15.49 3.45
CA LEU A 316 -15.79 15.08 2.18
C LEU A 316 -16.78 15.23 1.02
N PRO A 317 -16.33 15.56 -0.20
CA PRO A 317 -14.92 15.69 -0.61
C PRO A 317 -14.29 17.06 -0.29
N GLU A 318 -15.08 18.07 0.05
CA GLU A 318 -14.63 19.46 0.09
C GLU A 318 -13.52 19.71 1.14
N ALA A 319 -13.58 19.02 2.28
CA ALA A 319 -12.54 19.05 3.30
C ALA A 319 -11.16 18.64 2.80
N LEU A 320 -11.03 17.90 1.68
CA LEU A 320 -9.71 17.66 1.10
C LEU A 320 -9.03 18.98 0.75
N PHE A 321 -9.75 19.92 0.14
CA PHE A 321 -9.22 21.20 -0.32
C PHE A 321 -9.17 22.25 0.78
N THR A 322 -10.16 22.27 1.66
CA THR A 322 -10.30 23.32 2.68
C THR A 322 -9.59 23.00 3.99
N GLU A 323 -9.32 21.73 4.27
CA GLU A 323 -8.80 21.30 5.57
C GLU A 323 -7.56 20.40 5.45
N ILE A 324 -7.62 19.33 4.66
CA ILE A 324 -6.56 18.31 4.61
C ILE A 324 -5.31 18.84 3.89
N LEU A 325 -5.45 19.31 2.63
CA LEU A 325 -4.31 19.83 1.86
C LEU A 325 -3.63 21.03 2.55
N PRO A 326 -4.37 22.05 3.05
CA PRO A 326 -3.76 23.14 3.81
C PRO A 326 -3.04 22.66 5.07
N HIS A 327 -3.63 21.70 5.81
CA HIS A 327 -2.99 21.12 7.00
C HIS A 327 -1.70 20.37 6.66
N PHE A 328 -1.63 19.74 5.48
CA PHE A 328 -0.44 19.11 4.94
C PHE A 328 0.57 20.11 4.32
N GLY A 329 0.28 21.42 4.36
CA GLY A 329 1.13 22.44 3.75
C GLY A 329 1.11 22.42 2.22
N VAL A 330 0.05 21.88 1.63
CA VAL A 330 -0.06 21.68 0.18
C VAL A 330 -1.07 22.65 -0.42
N ALA A 331 -0.59 23.46 -1.37
CA ALA A 331 -1.44 24.21 -2.28
C ALA A 331 -1.43 23.51 -3.66
N PRO A 332 -2.53 22.84 -4.08
CA PRO A 332 -2.60 22.29 -5.42
C PRO A 332 -2.72 23.41 -6.45
N SER A 333 -2.11 23.24 -7.62
CA SER A 333 -2.41 24.08 -8.79
C SER A 333 -3.84 23.85 -9.28
N ASP A 334 -4.37 24.76 -10.11
CA ASP A 334 -5.71 24.64 -10.68
C ASP A 334 -5.92 23.33 -11.44
N ALA A 335 -4.89 22.87 -12.18
CA ALA A 335 -4.92 21.62 -12.92
C ALA A 335 -5.02 20.40 -11.98
N GLU A 336 -4.30 20.43 -10.86
CA GLU A 336 -4.36 19.38 -9.86
C GLU A 336 -5.69 19.38 -9.12
N ALA A 337 -6.19 20.56 -8.75
CA ALA A 337 -7.49 20.70 -8.10
C ALA A 337 -8.61 20.18 -9.01
N LEU A 338 -8.55 20.47 -10.31
CA LEU A 338 -9.48 19.94 -11.30
C LEU A 338 -9.42 18.41 -11.39
N ALA A 339 -8.22 17.82 -11.46
CA ALA A 339 -8.04 16.37 -11.49
C ALA A 339 -8.55 15.69 -10.21
N MET A 340 -8.27 16.28 -9.04
CA MET A 340 -8.74 15.81 -7.74
C MET A 340 -10.27 15.84 -7.65
N ARG A 341 -10.93 16.91 -8.14
CA ARG A 341 -12.40 17.01 -8.20
C ARG A 341 -13.00 15.99 -9.18
N ALA A 342 -12.36 15.77 -10.33
CA ALA A 342 -12.81 14.76 -11.29
C ALA A 342 -12.81 13.35 -10.69
N ALA A 343 -11.92 13.04 -9.74
CA ALA A 343 -11.89 11.74 -9.06
C ALA A 343 -13.12 11.49 -8.16
N THR A 344 -13.88 12.52 -7.77
CA THR A 344 -15.05 12.35 -6.87
C THR A 344 -16.29 11.81 -7.57
N VAL A 345 -16.32 11.81 -8.90
CA VAL A 345 -17.49 11.36 -9.67
C VAL A 345 -17.57 9.83 -9.79
N ARG A 346 -16.48 9.13 -9.47
CA ARG A 346 -16.35 7.68 -9.53
C ARG A 346 -16.34 7.06 -8.14
N ASP A 347 -16.80 5.82 -8.02
CA ASP A 347 -16.63 5.09 -6.76
C ASP A 347 -15.14 4.82 -6.49
N ALA A 348 -14.67 5.16 -5.29
CA ALA A 348 -13.25 5.11 -4.95
C ALA A 348 -12.65 3.69 -4.87
N LYS A 349 -13.48 2.65 -4.73
CA LYS A 349 -13.07 1.24 -4.67
C LYS A 349 -13.40 0.47 -5.94
N THR A 350 -14.34 0.97 -6.74
CA THR A 350 -14.70 0.47 -8.08
C THR A 350 -14.75 1.64 -9.07
N PRO A 351 -13.59 2.14 -9.54
CA PRO A 351 -13.50 3.36 -10.37
C PRO A 351 -14.31 3.32 -11.68
N GLU A 352 -14.69 2.13 -12.13
CA GLU A 352 -15.56 1.90 -13.29
C GLU A 352 -17.03 2.33 -13.05
N GLN A 353 -17.45 2.49 -11.78
CA GLN A 353 -18.81 2.85 -11.38
C GLN A 353 -18.92 4.34 -11.03
N ALA A 354 -20.09 4.96 -11.28
CA ALA A 354 -20.36 6.32 -10.82
C ALA A 354 -20.60 6.34 -9.30
N PHE A 355 -20.13 7.39 -8.62
CA PHE A 355 -20.38 7.55 -7.20
C PHE A 355 -21.86 7.83 -6.93
N THR A 356 -22.43 7.12 -5.96
CA THR A 356 -23.76 7.40 -5.41
C THR A 356 -23.66 7.49 -3.89
N SER A 357 -24.24 8.53 -3.31
CA SER A 357 -24.28 8.67 -1.85
C SER A 357 -25.08 7.52 -1.24
N ASP A 358 -24.49 6.82 -0.28
CA ASP A 358 -25.09 5.65 0.40
C ASP A 358 -25.59 5.95 1.82
N VAL A 359 -25.61 7.23 2.22
CA VAL A 359 -25.96 7.68 3.59
C VAL A 359 -27.37 7.27 3.98
N GLN A 360 -28.38 7.70 3.21
CA GLN A 360 -29.79 7.43 3.52
C GLN A 360 -30.10 5.93 3.51
N ASP A 361 -29.57 5.21 2.52
CA ASP A 361 -29.75 3.76 2.38
C ASP A 361 -29.14 2.99 3.55
N LYS A 362 -27.98 3.43 4.05
CA LYS A 362 -27.36 2.81 5.23
C LYS A 362 -28.15 3.11 6.49
N GLN A 363 -28.58 4.34 6.69
CA GLN A 363 -29.41 4.70 7.85
C GLN A 363 -30.73 3.92 7.85
N LYS A 364 -31.38 3.75 6.70
CA LYS A 364 -32.61 2.96 6.57
C LYS A 364 -32.40 1.47 6.81
N ALA A 365 -31.26 0.92 6.39
CA ALA A 365 -30.95 -0.50 6.54
C ALA A 365 -30.50 -0.91 7.96
N ALA A 366 -30.19 0.04 8.82
CA ALA A 366 -29.71 -0.25 10.17
C ALA A 366 -30.84 -0.79 11.07
N THR A 367 -30.70 -2.04 11.50
CA THR A 367 -31.65 -2.70 12.42
C THR A 367 -31.55 -2.12 13.83
N PRO A 368 -32.61 -2.26 14.67
CA PRO A 368 -32.55 -1.86 16.07
C PRO A 368 -31.40 -2.50 16.85
N ALA A 369 -31.11 -3.79 16.58
CA ALA A 369 -30.00 -4.51 17.20
C ALA A 369 -28.63 -3.91 16.82
N LEU A 370 -28.43 -3.58 15.54
CA LEU A 370 -27.18 -2.96 15.08
C LEU A 370 -26.99 -1.56 15.68
N ARG A 371 -28.07 -0.77 15.78
CA ARG A 371 -28.07 0.54 16.44
C ARG A 371 -27.71 0.41 17.92
N ALA A 372 -28.27 -0.58 18.63
CA ALA A 372 -27.93 -0.83 20.03
C ALA A 372 -26.47 -1.27 20.22
N ILE A 373 -25.88 -2.01 19.27
CA ILE A 373 -24.45 -2.33 19.27
C ILE A 373 -23.62 -1.05 19.08
N CYS A 374 -23.97 -0.20 18.10
CA CYS A 374 -23.28 1.06 17.86
C CYS A 374 -23.32 1.98 19.09
N GLU A 375 -24.49 2.11 19.71
CA GLU A 375 -24.67 2.89 20.94
C GLU A 375 -23.75 2.37 22.05
N ARG A 376 -23.77 1.06 22.31
CA ARG A 376 -22.99 0.45 23.39
C ARG A 376 -21.47 0.51 23.15
N ARG A 377 -21.02 0.40 21.90
CA ARG A 377 -19.59 0.17 21.58
C ARG A 377 -18.88 1.36 20.95
N LEU A 378 -19.60 2.25 20.26
CA LEU A 378 -19.02 3.27 19.40
C LEU A 378 -19.44 4.69 19.76
N ALA A 379 -20.61 4.91 20.38
CA ALA A 379 -21.10 6.26 20.69
C ALA A 379 -20.08 7.08 21.49
N ALA A 380 -19.59 6.54 22.61
CA ALA A 380 -18.65 7.26 23.47
C ALA A 380 -17.36 7.72 22.75
N VAL A 381 -16.76 6.87 21.91
CA VAL A 381 -15.54 7.25 21.17
C VAL A 381 -15.85 8.18 20.00
N TYR A 382 -17.01 8.01 19.35
CA TYR A 382 -17.46 8.89 18.29
C TYR A 382 -17.77 10.31 18.80
N ASP A 383 -18.45 10.42 19.93
CA ASP A 383 -18.74 11.72 20.57
C ASP A 383 -17.46 12.43 20.99
N ARG A 384 -16.45 11.68 21.46
CA ARG A 384 -15.11 12.22 21.73
C ARG A 384 -14.44 12.74 20.46
N LEU A 385 -14.51 12.02 19.35
CA LEU A 385 -14.00 12.49 18.06
C LEU A 385 -14.72 13.77 17.62
N GLU A 386 -16.04 13.84 17.70
CA GLU A 386 -16.82 15.02 17.35
C GLU A 386 -16.51 16.22 18.26
N ALA A 387 -16.39 16.01 19.57
CA ALA A 387 -16.02 17.07 20.51
C ALA A 387 -14.60 17.61 20.24
N LEU A 388 -13.64 16.71 19.99
CA LEU A 388 -12.28 17.09 19.61
C LEU A 388 -12.27 17.85 18.27
N ARG A 389 -13.04 17.37 17.28
CA ARG A 389 -13.17 18.01 15.96
C ARG A 389 -13.74 19.41 16.06
N ALA A 390 -14.81 19.61 16.84
CA ALA A 390 -15.42 20.91 17.05
C ALA A 390 -14.46 21.91 17.74
N GLY A 391 -13.48 21.40 18.50
CA GLY A 391 -12.41 22.19 19.11
C GLY A 391 -11.22 22.52 18.19
N GLN A 392 -11.20 22.03 16.94
CA GLN A 392 -10.15 22.29 15.96
C GLN A 392 -10.30 23.70 15.41
N ARG A 393 -9.57 24.65 16.01
CA ARG A 393 -9.41 25.99 15.44
C ARG A 393 -8.17 26.04 14.59
#